data_AF-A0A973PER6-F1
#
_entry.id   AF-A0A973PER6-F1
#
_cell.length_a   1.000
_cell.length_b   1.000
_cell.length_c   1.000
_cell.angle_alpha   90.00
_cell.angle_beta   90.00
_cell.angle_gamma   90.00
#
_symmetry.space_group_name_H-M   'P 1'
#
loop_
_entity.id
_entity.type
_entity.pdbx_description
1 polymer ?
#
loop_
_entity_poly.entity_id
_entity_poly.type
_entity_poly.pdbx_seq_one_letter_code
_entity_poly.pdbx_strand_id
1 'polypeptide(L)' 'MIIESMLRRIGHRGRVGADLETLSALHRAWREAVPYENLDIQLGRPVSLDPDALFNKLVRRR' A
#
# COMPACT_ATOMS: atom_id res chain seq x y z
N MET A 1 2.37 -2.19 14.37
CA MET A 1 1.06 -2.77 13.94
C MET A 1 0.58 -2.37 12.54
N ILE A 2 0.28 -1.09 12.22
CA ILE A 2 -0.14 -0.65 10.85
C ILE A 2 1.05 -0.60 9.89
N ILE A 3 2.12 0.07 10.30
CA ILE A 3 3.34 0.26 9.48
C ILE A 3 3.96 -1.08 9.08
N GLU A 4 4.16 -1.99 10.04
CA GLU A 4 4.71 -3.33 9.74
C GLU A 4 3.87 -4.10 8.70
N SER A 5 2.54 -3.94 8.73
CA SER A 5 1.66 -4.62 7.78
C SER A 5 1.79 -4.04 6.37
N MET A 6 1.94 -2.71 6.25
CA MET A 6 2.27 -2.05 4.98
C MET A 6 3.63 -2.52 4.45
N LEU A 7 4.66 -2.52 5.30
CA LEU A 7 6.00 -2.96 4.92
C LEU A 7 6.00 -4.42 4.45
N ARG A 8 5.29 -5.31 5.17
CA ARG A 8 5.08 -6.70 4.74
C ARG A 8 4.31 -6.80 3.42
N ARG A 9 3.25 -6.00 3.23
CA ARG A 9 2.43 -5.99 2.01
C ARG A 9 3.24 -5.63 0.76
N ILE A 10 4.18 -4.69 0.91
CA ILE A 10 5.07 -4.26 -0.19
C ILE A 10 6.40 -5.03 -0.23
N GLY A 11 6.62 -5.98 0.68
CA GLY A 11 7.83 -6.79 0.72
C GLY A 11 9.10 -6.06 1.20
N HIS A 12 8.97 -4.88 1.81
CA HIS A 12 10.12 -4.12 2.32
C HIS A 12 10.62 -4.70 3.67
N ARG A 13 11.90 -5.07 3.73
CA ARG A 13 12.56 -5.65 4.93
C ARG A 13 13.76 -4.84 5.44
N GLY A 14 14.04 -3.69 4.83
CA GLY A 14 15.17 -2.83 5.18
C GLY A 14 14.93 -1.98 6.42
N ARG A 15 15.96 -1.23 6.83
CA ARG A 15 15.83 -0.17 7.84
C ARG A 15 14.93 0.93 7.27
N VAL A 16 14.02 1.44 8.10
CA VAL A 16 13.20 2.60 7.77
C VAL A 16 13.78 3.83 8.47
N GLY A 17 14.24 4.80 7.69
CA GLY A 17 14.64 6.13 8.16
C GLY A 17 13.90 7.24 7.42
N ALA A 18 13.95 8.46 7.96
CA ALA A 18 13.48 9.66 7.27
C ALA A 18 14.55 10.18 6.29
N ASP A 19 15.01 9.32 5.39
CA ASP A 19 16.09 9.58 4.44
C ASP A 19 15.66 9.23 3.00
N LEU A 20 16.40 9.78 2.02
CA LEU A 20 16.09 9.62 0.59
C LEU A 20 16.18 8.15 0.14
N GLU A 21 17.10 7.39 0.74
CA GLU A 21 17.29 5.97 0.46
C GLU A 21 16.01 5.19 0.83
N THR A 22 15.49 5.40 2.04
CA THR A 22 14.27 4.77 2.51
C THR A 22 13.08 5.17 1.63
N LEU A 23 12.91 6.46 1.32
CA LEU A 23 11.81 6.93 0.47
C LEU A 23 11.83 6.23 -0.90
N SER A 24 12.99 6.18 -1.54
CA SER A 24 13.16 5.58 -2.86
C SER A 24 12.87 4.08 -2.84
N ALA A 25 13.35 3.38 -1.81
CA ALA A 25 13.11 1.96 -1.61
C ALA A 25 11.62 1.64 -1.38
N LEU A 26 10.94 2.42 -0.52
CA LEU A 26 9.52 2.25 -0.25
C LEU A 26 8.66 2.54 -1.48
N HIS A 27 8.96 3.61 -2.22
CA HIS A 27 8.23 3.96 -3.44
C HIS A 27 8.34 2.86 -4.51
N ARG A 28 9.55 2.32 -4.72
CA ARG A 28 9.76 1.19 -5.65
C ARG A 28 9.00 -0.06 -5.21
N ALA A 29 9.13 -0.44 -3.93
CA ALA A 29 8.46 -1.60 -3.39
C ALA A 29 6.92 -1.51 -3.52
N TRP A 30 6.35 -0.31 -3.30
CA TRP A 30 4.93 -0.07 -3.52
C TRP A 30 4.52 -0.32 -4.97
N ARG A 31 5.24 0.28 -5.91
CA ARG A 31 4.98 0.17 -7.35
C ARG A 31 5.03 -1.27 -7.85
N GLU A 32 5.91 -2.11 -7.29
CA GLU A 32 6.05 -3.51 -7.65
C GLU A 32 4.95 -4.40 -7.01
N ALA A 33 4.46 -4.04 -5.83
CA ALA A 33 3.55 -4.89 -5.06
C ALA A 33 2.06 -4.51 -5.16
N VAL A 34 1.75 -3.24 -5.46
CA VAL A 34 0.38 -2.70 -5.46
C VAL A 34 0.02 -2.26 -6.89
N PRO A 35 -0.84 -2.99 -7.61
CA PRO A 35 -1.23 -2.62 -8.95
C PRO A 35 -2.07 -1.34 -8.95
N TYR A 36 -1.94 -0.57 -10.00
CA TYR A 36 -2.92 0.46 -10.32
C TYR A 36 -4.15 -0.20 -10.93
N GLU A 37 -5.34 0.07 -10.40
CA GLU A 37 -6.59 -0.58 -10.81
C GLU A 37 -7.81 0.32 -10.62
N ASN A 38 -8.90 0.00 -11.33
CA ASN A 38 -10.20 0.66 -11.20
C ASN A 38 -11.38 -0.35 -11.18
N LEU A 39 -11.14 -1.61 -10.82
CA LEU A 39 -12.10 -2.72 -10.83
C LEU A 39 -13.34 -2.43 -9.98
N ASP A 40 -13.18 -1.85 -8.79
CA ASP A 40 -14.34 -1.50 -7.96
C ASP A 40 -15.26 -0.49 -8.66
N ILE A 41 -14.71 0.48 -9.39
CA ILE A 41 -15.48 1.44 -10.19
C ILE A 41 -16.22 0.72 -11.32
N GLN A 42 -15.54 -0.17 -12.03
CA GLN A 42 -16.15 -0.98 -13.11
C GLN A 42 -17.29 -1.87 -12.59
N LEU A 43 -17.18 -2.32 -11.33
CA LEU A 43 -18.19 -3.14 -10.65
C LEU A 43 -19.28 -2.30 -9.94
N GLY A 44 -19.28 -0.97 -10.10
CA GLY A 44 -20.25 -0.08 -9.45
C GLY A 44 -20.13 -0.02 -7.93
N ARG A 45 -18.99 -0.42 -7.36
CA ARG A 45 -18.73 -0.39 -5.92
C ARG A 45 -18.16 0.97 -5.51
N PRO A 46 -18.67 1.59 -4.42
CA PRO A 46 -18.16 2.87 -3.96
C PRO A 46 -16.72 2.74 -3.45
N VAL A 47 -15.88 3.72 -3.78
CA VAL A 47 -14.49 3.82 -3.30
C VAL A 47 -14.44 4.84 -2.17
N SER A 48 -14.09 4.38 -0.97
CA SER A 48 -13.89 5.25 0.19
C SER A 48 -12.45 5.76 0.26
N LEU A 49 -12.29 7.02 0.68
CA LEU A 49 -10.98 7.62 1.01
C LEU A 49 -10.72 7.65 2.52
N ASP A 50 -11.62 7.07 3.32
CA ASP A 50 -11.39 6.88 4.75
C ASP A 50 -10.12 6.04 4.99
N PRO A 51 -9.22 6.45 5.90
CA PRO A 51 -7.95 5.76 6.13
C PRO A 51 -8.08 4.28 6.47
N ASP A 52 -9.07 3.89 7.28
CA ASP A 52 -9.26 2.50 7.68
C ASP A 52 -9.84 1.67 6.53
N ALA A 53 -10.76 2.26 5.76
CA ALA A 53 -11.28 1.63 4.54
C ALA A 53 -10.17 1.41 3.50
N LEU A 54 -9.29 2.40 3.29
CA LEU A 54 -8.15 2.31 2.39
C LEU A 54 -7.14 1.25 2.85
N PHE A 55 -6.80 1.23 4.14
CA PHE A 55 -5.90 0.22 4.69
C PHE A 55 -6.47 -1.19 4.52
N ASN A 56 -7.75 -1.38 4.79
CA ASN A 56 -8.43 -2.65 4.55
C ASN A 56 -8.38 -3.06 3.08
N LYS A 57 -8.65 -2.14 2.16
CA LYS A 57 -8.63 -2.39 0.71
C LYS A 57 -7.22 -2.72 0.20
N LEU A 58 -6.20 -1.94 0.56
CA LEU A 58 -4.87 -2.05 -0.03
C LEU A 58 -3.97 -3.08 0.64
N VAL A 59 -4.17 -3.32 1.95
CA VAL A 59 -3.25 -4.13 2.77
C VAL A 59 -3.85 -5.48 3.13
N ARG A 60 -5.14 -5.54 3.49
CA ARG A 60 -5.78 -6.77 3.98
C ARG A 60 -6.47 -7.57 2.87
N ARG A 61 -7.13 -6.89 1.94
CA ARG A 61 -7.75 -7.49 0.76
C ARG A 61 -6.68 -7.54 -0.35
N ARG A 62 -6.53 -8.68 -1.01
CA ARG A 62 -5.63 -8.86 -2.16
C ARG A 62 -6.45 -8.97 -3.43
#